data_AF-A0A384KUY6-F1
#
_entry.id   AF-A0A384KUY6-F1
#
_cell.length_a   1.000
_cell.length_b   1.000
_cell.length_c   1.000
_cell.angle_alpha   90.00
_cell.angle_beta   90.00
_cell.angle_gamma   90.00
#
_symmetry.space_group_name_H-M   'P 1'
#
loop_
_entity.id
_entity.type
_entity.pdbx_description
1 polymer ?
#
loop_
_entity_poly.entity_id
_entity_poly.type
_entity_poly.pdbx_seq_one_letter_code
_entity_poly.pdbx_strand_id
1 'polypeptide(L)'
;MDLVWLLSVLLVGAALGYYISTLRQTRRIFLSSKSVAIDAGSSGNKKTKSKEPLEIEKLADFRKNFKMVLVVRNDLKMGKGKIAAQCSHATLGLYKKLLQRAPKALNRWEYCAQPKVVVKIESEEEMLVLQERAKTLKLPTHITIDAGKTQIAPNSRTVMAILGPVDNVDEVTGGLKLM
;
A
#
# COMPACT_ATOMS: atom_id res chain seq x y z
N MET A 1 49.80 15.11 -29.15
CA MET A 1 48.73 14.80 -28.17
C MET A 1 47.73 13.93 -28.89
N ASP A 2 47.91 12.62 -28.76
CA ASP A 2 47.38 11.66 -29.72
C ASP A 2 45.90 11.41 -29.46
N LEU A 3 45.08 11.56 -30.51
CA LEU A 3 43.63 11.38 -30.49
C LEU A 3 43.21 10.01 -29.92
N VAL A 4 44.09 9.01 -30.03
CA VAL A 4 43.95 7.65 -29.49
C VAL A 4 43.91 7.65 -27.95
N TRP A 5 44.66 8.53 -27.28
CA TRP A 5 44.64 8.67 -25.82
C TRP A 5 43.34 9.30 -25.32
N LEU A 6 42.78 10.26 -26.06
CA LEU A 6 41.49 10.87 -25.70
C LEU A 6 40.34 9.87 -25.86
N LEU A 7 40.35 9.08 -26.93
CA LEU A 7 39.35 8.04 -27.18
C LEU A 7 39.42 6.91 -26.16
N SER A 8 40.61 6.50 -25.72
CA SER A 8 40.76 5.45 -24.71
C SER A 8 40.24 5.87 -23.33
N VAL A 9 40.52 7.11 -22.90
CA VAL A 9 40.00 7.66 -21.64
C VAL A 9 38.47 7.77 -21.65
N LEU A 10 37.88 8.16 -22.78
CA LEU A 10 36.42 8.26 -22.93
C LEU A 10 35.73 6.90 -22.85
N LEU A 11 36.28 5.88 -23.52
CA LEU A 11 35.73 4.52 -23.48
C LEU A 11 35.84 3.88 -22.10
N VAL A 12 36.97 4.07 -21.40
CA VAL A 12 37.16 3.57 -20.04
C VAL A 12 36.20 4.28 -19.06
N GLY A 13 36.02 5.60 -19.20
CA GLY A 13 35.08 6.37 -18.39
C GLY A 13 33.62 5.93 -18.60
N ALA A 14 33.21 5.70 -19.84
CA ALA A 14 31.86 5.22 -20.17
C ALA A 14 31.60 3.81 -19.64
N ALA A 15 32.56 2.89 -19.79
CA ALA A 15 32.45 1.53 -19.28
C ALA A 15 32.39 1.49 -17.75
N LEU A 16 33.23 2.28 -17.07
CA LEU A 16 33.22 2.41 -15.62
C LEU A 16 31.91 3.03 -15.12
N GLY A 17 31.40 4.06 -15.80
CA GLY A 17 30.11 4.68 -15.51
C GLY A 17 28.93 3.70 -15.68
N TYR A 18 28.94 2.90 -16.75
CA TYR A 18 27.94 1.87 -16.98
C TYR A 18 28.02 0.75 -15.93
N TYR A 19 29.22 0.32 -15.55
CA TYR A 19 29.43 -0.69 -14.50
C TYR A 19 28.97 -0.19 -13.12
N ILE A 20 29.29 1.05 -12.76
CA ILE A 20 28.81 1.67 -11.51
C ILE A 20 27.29 1.87 -11.53
N SER A 21 26.72 2.25 -12.67
CA SER A 21 25.26 2.40 -12.84
C SER A 21 24.54 1.06 -12.68
N THR A 22 25.03 0.01 -13.33
CA THR A 22 24.46 -1.35 -13.21
C THR A 22 24.60 -1.91 -11.80
N LEU A 23 25.71 -1.64 -11.10
CA LEU A 23 25.89 -1.96 -9.68
C LEU A 23 24.90 -1.19 -8.77
N ARG A 24 24.62 0.08 -9.07
CA ARG A 24 23.60 0.88 -8.34
C ARG A 24 22.19 0.36 -8.59
N GLN A 25 21.89 -0.09 -9.80
CA GLN A 25 20.58 -0.64 -10.16
C GLN A 25 20.34 -2.01 -9.51
N THR A 26 21.34 -2.90 -9.47
CA THR A 26 21.27 -4.15 -8.70
C THR A 26 21.20 -3.91 -7.20
N ARG A 27 21.93 -2.91 -6.66
CA ARG A 27 21.80 -2.53 -5.24
C ARG A 27 20.42 -1.98 -4.90
N ARG A 28 19.75 -1.18 -5.77
CA ARG A 28 18.37 -0.72 -5.53
C ARG A 28 17.37 -1.87 -5.52
N ILE A 29 17.50 -2.84 -6.43
CA ILE A 29 16.64 -4.03 -6.47
C ILE A 29 16.88 -4.91 -5.24
N PHE A 30 18.14 -5.05 -4.79
CA PHE A 30 18.49 -5.88 -3.63
C PHE A 30 18.18 -5.21 -2.28
N LEU A 31 18.37 -3.89 -2.13
CA LEU A 31 18.00 -3.15 -0.91
C LEU A 31 16.47 -3.04 -0.73
N SER A 32 15.70 -3.01 -1.82
CA SER A 32 14.23 -3.06 -1.76
C SER A 32 13.72 -4.38 -1.19
N SER A 33 14.52 -5.45 -1.28
CA SER A 33 14.18 -6.77 -0.72
C SER A 33 14.77 -7.01 0.67
N LYS A 34 15.72 -6.20 1.15
CA LYS A 34 16.50 -6.48 2.37
C LYS A 34 16.32 -5.49 3.53
N SER A 35 15.41 -4.51 3.40
CA SER A 35 15.15 -3.49 4.44
C SER A 35 13.88 -3.74 5.28
N VAL A 36 13.57 -5.01 5.56
CA VAL A 36 12.78 -5.42 6.74
C VAL A 36 13.41 -6.69 7.34
N ALA A 37 14.59 -6.53 7.92
CA ALA A 37 15.14 -7.47 8.88
C ALA A 37 15.66 -6.63 10.06
N ILE A 38 14.77 -6.39 11.03
CA ILE A 38 15.14 -5.88 12.35
C ILE A 38 14.90 -7.05 13.32
N ASP A 39 16.01 -7.44 13.94
CA ASP A 39 16.26 -8.35 15.06
C ASP A 39 15.72 -9.77 15.05
N ALA A 40 16.67 -10.69 14.89
CA ALA A 40 16.58 -12.09 15.27
C ALA A 40 16.71 -12.23 16.79
N GLY A 41 15.64 -12.73 17.41
CA GLY A 41 15.63 -13.33 18.74
C GLY A 41 14.61 -14.46 18.78
N SER A 42 15.11 -15.69 18.68
CA SER A 42 14.42 -16.98 18.89
C SER A 42 13.58 -17.59 17.75
N SER A 43 14.21 -18.61 17.15
CA SER A 43 13.68 -19.94 16.85
C SER A 43 12.26 -20.09 16.31
N GLY A 44 12.18 -20.53 15.05
CA GLY A 44 10.96 -21.10 14.49
C GLY A 44 11.03 -21.16 12.97
N ASN A 45 11.49 -22.29 12.43
CA ASN A 45 11.39 -22.64 11.03
C ASN A 45 9.90 -22.81 10.65
N LYS A 46 9.21 -21.69 10.44
CA LYS A 46 7.78 -21.67 10.12
C LYS A 46 7.65 -21.79 8.62
N LYS A 47 7.45 -23.02 8.13
CA LYS A 47 6.97 -23.30 6.76
C LYS A 47 5.91 -22.26 6.41
N THR A 48 6.21 -21.38 5.46
CA THR A 48 5.30 -20.34 4.99
C THR A 48 4.14 -21.06 4.27
N LYS A 49 3.06 -21.36 5.00
CA LYS A 49 1.80 -21.76 4.38
C LYS A 49 1.43 -20.67 3.37
N SER A 50 1.32 -21.04 2.09
CA SER A 50 0.78 -20.16 1.06
C SER A 50 -0.61 -19.72 1.50
N LYS A 51 -0.81 -18.42 1.69
CA LYS A 51 -2.13 -17.88 2.04
C LYS A 51 -3.01 -17.97 0.80
N GLU A 52 -4.26 -18.39 0.97
CA GLU A 52 -5.21 -18.43 -0.14
C GLU A 52 -5.38 -17.04 -0.78
N PRO A 53 -5.40 -16.98 -2.13
CA PRO A 53 -5.65 -15.75 -2.87
C PRO A 53 -6.99 -15.13 -2.47
N LEU A 54 -7.05 -13.80 -2.46
CA LEU A 54 -8.31 -13.07 -2.25
C LEU A 54 -9.15 -13.11 -3.53
N GLU A 55 -10.47 -13.19 -3.35
CA GLU A 55 -11.42 -13.26 -4.48
C GLU A 55 -11.41 -12.03 -5.40
N ILE A 56 -10.96 -10.87 -4.89
CA ILE A 56 -10.75 -9.64 -5.68
C ILE A 56 -9.83 -9.85 -6.89
N GLU A 57 -8.96 -10.86 -6.85
CA GLU A 57 -8.10 -11.25 -7.96
C GLU A 57 -8.90 -11.65 -9.22
N LYS A 58 -10.13 -12.15 -9.04
CA LYS A 58 -11.06 -12.49 -10.13
C LYS A 58 -11.73 -11.26 -10.73
N LEU A 59 -11.78 -10.14 -9.99
CA LEU A 59 -12.40 -8.89 -10.42
C LEU A 59 -11.42 -7.94 -11.14
N ALA A 60 -10.15 -8.31 -11.22
CA ALA A 60 -9.09 -7.55 -11.87
C ALA A 60 -9.16 -7.67 -13.41
N ASP A 61 -10.24 -7.18 -14.01
CA ASP A 61 -10.34 -6.98 -15.47
C ASP A 61 -9.50 -5.74 -15.87
N PHE A 62 -8.68 -5.90 -16.91
CA PHE A 62 -7.81 -4.85 -17.46
C PHE A 62 -8.58 -3.61 -17.95
N ARG A 63 -9.90 -3.72 -18.18
CA ARG A 63 -10.74 -2.59 -18.60
C ARG A 63 -11.28 -1.75 -17.45
N LYS A 64 -11.30 -2.26 -16.22
CA LYS A 64 -11.91 -1.55 -15.08
C LYS A 64 -10.93 -0.62 -14.39
N ASN A 65 -11.34 0.59 -14.07
CA ASN A 65 -10.54 1.48 -13.23
C ASN A 65 -10.58 0.99 -11.78
N PHE A 66 -9.46 1.11 -11.07
CA PHE A 66 -9.33 0.73 -9.67
C PHE A 66 -9.02 1.95 -8.81
N LYS A 67 -9.51 1.95 -7.58
CA LYS A 67 -9.18 2.97 -6.59
C LYS A 67 -9.04 2.40 -5.19
N MET A 68 -8.38 3.19 -4.33
CA MET A 68 -8.39 2.99 -2.90
C MET A 68 -9.17 4.13 -2.24
N VAL A 69 -10.06 3.80 -1.31
CA VAL A 69 -10.73 4.79 -0.47
C VAL A 69 -10.25 4.63 0.97
N LEU A 70 -9.95 5.76 1.61
CA LEU A 70 -9.51 5.86 2.99
C LEU A 70 -10.65 6.49 3.80
N VAL A 71 -11.32 5.68 4.60
CA VAL A 71 -12.45 6.07 5.43
C VAL A 71 -11.94 6.47 6.81
N VAL A 72 -12.01 7.75 7.12
CA VAL A 72 -11.46 8.35 8.34
C VAL A 72 -12.56 8.60 9.36
N ARG A 73 -12.32 8.21 10.62
CA ARG A 73 -13.18 8.60 11.73
C ARG A 73 -12.97 10.06 12.15
N ASN A 74 -13.98 10.88 11.89
CA ASN A 74 -13.97 12.31 12.20
C ASN A 74 -14.45 12.61 13.64
N ASP A 75 -15.13 11.67 14.29
CA ASP A 75 -15.51 11.73 15.71
C ASP A 75 -14.29 11.78 16.63
N LEU A 76 -13.19 11.17 16.19
CA LEU A 76 -11.91 11.14 16.90
C LEU A 76 -11.15 12.48 16.94
N LYS A 77 -11.63 13.51 16.23
CA LYS A 77 -11.04 14.86 16.16
C LYS A 77 -9.53 14.87 15.92
N MET A 78 -9.04 13.96 15.09
CA MET A 78 -7.62 13.87 14.74
C MET A 78 -7.15 15.15 14.03
N GLY A 79 -5.99 15.68 14.43
CA GLY A 79 -5.33 16.75 13.69
C GLY A 79 -4.85 16.29 12.31
N LYS A 80 -4.73 17.22 11.36
CA LYS A 80 -4.38 16.96 9.95
C LYS A 80 -3.15 16.06 9.77
N GLY A 81 -2.08 16.31 10.52
CA GLY A 81 -0.85 15.51 10.47
C GLY A 81 -1.08 14.06 10.93
N LYS A 82 -1.90 13.86 11.97
CA LYS A 82 -2.25 12.52 12.44
C LYS A 82 -3.12 11.78 11.44
N ILE A 83 -4.10 12.46 10.83
CA ILE A 83 -4.92 11.88 9.75
C ILE A 83 -4.02 11.40 8.61
N ALA A 84 -3.09 12.24 8.14
CA ALA A 84 -2.17 11.87 7.06
C ALA A 84 -1.32 10.63 7.41
N ALA A 85 -0.79 10.55 8.64
CA ALA A 85 -0.04 9.39 9.10
C ALA A 85 -0.91 8.11 9.14
N GLN A 86 -2.12 8.20 9.70
CA GLN A 86 -3.04 7.06 9.80
C GLN A 86 -3.52 6.57 8.41
N CYS A 87 -3.82 7.49 7.49
CA CYS A 87 -4.08 7.18 6.09
C CYS A 87 -2.92 6.45 5.41
N SER A 88 -1.68 6.88 5.70
CA SER A 88 -0.47 6.23 5.18
C SER A 88 -0.29 4.83 5.75
N HIS A 89 -0.52 4.64 7.06
CA HIS A 89 -0.52 3.31 7.69
C HIS A 89 -1.59 2.39 7.11
N ALA A 90 -2.81 2.90 6.91
CA ALA A 90 -3.91 2.12 6.36
C ALA A 90 -3.62 1.65 4.93
N THR A 91 -3.10 2.56 4.10
CA THR A 91 -2.65 2.27 2.73
C THR A 91 -1.58 1.19 2.72
N LEU A 92 -0.52 1.34 3.53
CA LEU A 92 0.59 0.39 3.57
C LEU A 92 0.15 -0.98 4.09
N GLY A 93 -0.74 -1.02 5.08
CA GLY A 93 -1.30 -2.25 5.62
C GLY A 93 -2.12 -3.02 4.60
N LEU A 94 -2.96 -2.32 3.82
CA LEU A 94 -3.71 -2.93 2.73
C LEU A 94 -2.79 -3.36 1.57
N TYR A 95 -1.83 -2.52 1.18
CA TYR A 95 -0.84 -2.83 0.16
C TYR A 95 -0.09 -4.13 0.47
N LYS A 96 0.48 -4.27 1.68
CA LYS A 96 1.18 -5.48 2.10
C LYS A 96 0.29 -6.72 2.09
N LYS A 97 -0.99 -6.56 2.45
CA LYS A 97 -1.98 -7.66 2.38
C LYS A 97 -2.22 -8.12 0.95
N LEU A 98 -2.34 -7.18 0.01
CA LEU A 98 -2.61 -7.48 -1.40
C LEU A 98 -1.39 -8.01 -2.14
N LEU A 99 -0.20 -7.50 -1.83
CA LEU A 99 1.05 -7.95 -2.44
C LEU A 99 1.22 -9.47 -2.39
N GLN A 100 0.72 -10.11 -1.32
CA GLN A 100 0.82 -11.55 -1.11
C GLN A 100 -0.42 -12.33 -1.54
N ARG A 101 -1.58 -11.70 -1.66
CA ARG A 101 -2.87 -12.40 -1.80
C ARG A 101 -3.69 -12.01 -3.01
N ALA A 102 -3.42 -10.87 -3.63
CA ALA A 102 -4.11 -10.37 -4.82
C ALA A 102 -3.20 -9.46 -5.66
N PRO A 103 -2.09 -10.01 -6.20
CA PRO A 103 -1.14 -9.23 -6.98
C PRO A 103 -1.74 -8.63 -8.25
N LYS A 104 -2.67 -9.30 -8.96
CA LYS A 104 -3.30 -8.71 -10.16
C LYS A 104 -4.16 -7.50 -9.81
N ALA A 105 -4.96 -7.60 -8.74
CA ALA A 105 -5.76 -6.46 -8.27
C ALA A 105 -4.88 -5.28 -7.84
N LEU A 106 -3.75 -5.57 -7.15
CA LEU A 106 -2.79 -4.56 -6.75
C LEU A 106 -2.14 -3.88 -7.96
N ASN A 107 -1.60 -4.68 -8.88
CA ASN A 107 -0.97 -4.19 -10.12
C ASN A 107 -1.95 -3.35 -10.94
N ARG A 108 -3.24 -3.72 -10.95
CA ARG A 108 -4.26 -2.93 -11.64
C ARG A 108 -4.46 -1.56 -11.02
N TRP A 109 -4.53 -1.48 -9.70
CA TRP A 109 -4.59 -0.19 -9.00
C TRP A 109 -3.34 0.67 -9.26
N GLU A 110 -2.15 0.07 -9.27
CA GLU A 110 -0.90 0.77 -9.61
C GLU A 110 -0.92 1.29 -11.05
N TYR A 111 -1.38 0.49 -12.01
CA TYR A 111 -1.55 0.90 -13.40
C TYR A 111 -2.52 2.08 -13.56
N CYS A 112 -3.57 2.15 -12.73
CA CYS A 112 -4.49 3.28 -12.66
C CYS A 112 -3.88 4.53 -12.00
N ALA A 113 -2.56 4.61 -11.84
CA ALA A 113 -1.84 5.65 -11.10
C ALA A 113 -2.22 5.71 -9.61
N GLN A 114 -2.53 4.55 -9.02
CA GLN A 114 -2.71 4.35 -7.57
C GLN A 114 -3.60 5.39 -6.87
N PRO A 115 -4.81 5.69 -7.37
CA PRO A 115 -5.63 6.78 -6.88
C PRO A 115 -6.15 6.47 -5.47
N LYS A 116 -6.15 7.50 -4.63
CA LYS A 116 -6.57 7.45 -3.22
C LYS A 116 -7.56 8.57 -2.97
N VAL A 117 -8.74 8.25 -2.47
CA VAL A 117 -9.77 9.22 -2.08
C VAL A 117 -9.97 9.12 -0.57
N VAL A 118 -10.02 10.26 0.12
CA VAL A 118 -10.21 10.31 1.57
C VAL A 118 -11.61 10.80 1.87
N VAL A 119 -12.38 9.99 2.60
CA VAL A 119 -13.75 10.26 3.03
C VAL A 119 -13.87 10.16 4.53
N LYS A 120 -14.95 10.66 5.09
CA LYS A 120 -15.18 10.67 6.54
C LYS A 120 -16.47 9.99 6.96
N ILE A 121 -16.42 9.46 8.18
CA ILE A 121 -17.53 8.87 8.95
C ILE A 121 -17.51 9.44 10.37
N GLU A 122 -18.62 9.32 11.08
CA GLU A 122 -18.79 9.93 12.41
C GLU A 122 -18.87 8.90 13.56
N SER A 123 -18.63 7.60 13.30
CA SER A 123 -18.55 6.61 14.37
C SER A 123 -17.75 5.34 13.99
N GLU A 124 -17.42 4.53 14.99
CA GLU A 124 -16.77 3.23 14.78
C GLU A 124 -17.72 2.19 14.19
N GLU A 125 -18.97 2.21 14.62
CA GLU A 125 -20.03 1.30 14.19
C GLU A 125 -20.27 1.45 12.68
N GLU A 126 -20.30 2.70 12.18
CA GLU A 126 -20.38 2.98 10.75
C GLU A 126 -19.20 2.35 9.98
N MET A 127 -17.98 2.42 10.53
CA MET A 127 -16.80 1.76 9.94
C MET A 127 -16.99 0.25 9.81
N LEU A 128 -17.51 -0.39 10.86
CA LEU A 128 -17.70 -1.84 10.90
C LEU A 128 -18.81 -2.28 9.93
N VAL A 129 -19.88 -1.50 9.79
CA VAL A 129 -20.92 -1.73 8.78
C VAL A 129 -20.34 -1.65 7.37
N LEU A 130 -19.54 -0.63 7.08
CA LEU A 130 -18.86 -0.49 5.79
C LEU A 130 -17.88 -1.66 5.53
N GLN A 131 -17.20 -2.15 6.56
CA GLN A 131 -16.31 -3.31 6.45
C GLN A 131 -17.08 -4.59 6.08
N GLU A 132 -18.20 -4.87 6.73
CA GLU A 132 -19.00 -6.05 6.40
C GLU A 132 -19.61 -5.94 5.00
N ARG A 133 -20.05 -4.74 4.58
CA ARG A 133 -20.50 -4.51 3.20
C ARG A 133 -19.38 -4.71 2.16
N ALA A 134 -18.17 -4.24 2.46
CA ALA A 134 -17.02 -4.49 1.60
C ALA A 134 -16.73 -6.00 1.48
N LYS A 135 -16.87 -6.74 2.59
CA LYS A 135 -16.66 -8.19 2.65
C LYS A 135 -17.71 -8.98 1.87
N THR A 136 -18.98 -8.57 1.84
CA THR A 136 -20.00 -9.20 0.98
C THR A 136 -19.68 -9.02 -0.50
N LEU A 137 -19.12 -7.86 -0.88
CA LEU A 137 -18.62 -7.57 -2.23
C LEU A 137 -17.20 -8.11 -2.50
N LYS A 138 -16.64 -8.88 -1.57
CA LYS A 138 -15.30 -9.49 -1.67
C LYS A 138 -14.17 -8.47 -1.86
N LEU A 139 -14.39 -7.24 -1.41
CA LEU A 139 -13.42 -6.16 -1.44
C LEU A 139 -12.45 -6.27 -0.25
N PRO A 140 -11.14 -6.21 -0.50
CA PRO A 140 -10.14 -6.23 0.56
C PRO A 140 -10.14 -4.92 1.35
N THR A 141 -10.18 -5.05 2.69
CA THR A 141 -10.06 -3.92 3.60
C THR A 141 -8.91 -4.07 4.59
N HIS A 142 -8.46 -2.97 5.17
CA HIS A 142 -7.53 -2.95 6.30
C HIS A 142 -7.87 -1.79 7.24
N ILE A 143 -8.00 -2.07 8.54
CA ILE A 143 -8.26 -1.06 9.56
C ILE A 143 -6.97 -0.82 10.34
N THR A 144 -6.56 0.45 10.41
CA THR A 144 -5.48 0.89 11.30
C THR A 144 -6.03 1.15 12.70
N ILE A 145 -5.25 0.72 13.69
CA ILE A 145 -5.55 0.89 15.11
C ILE A 145 -4.45 1.78 15.68
N ASP A 146 -4.84 2.83 16.40
CA ASP A 146 -3.88 3.69 17.07
C ASP A 146 -3.35 2.99 18.34
N ALA A 147 -2.02 2.90 18.45
CA ALA A 147 -1.35 2.23 19.56
C ALA A 147 -1.38 3.04 20.88
N GLY A 148 -2.17 4.12 20.94
CA GLY A 148 -2.35 4.91 22.17
C GLY A 148 -1.19 5.85 22.51
N LYS A 149 -0.34 6.22 21.55
CA LYS A 149 0.73 7.23 21.76
C LYS A 149 0.23 8.69 21.68
N THR A 150 -1.08 8.90 21.70
CA THR A 150 -1.72 10.21 21.49
C THR A 150 -3.01 10.33 22.32
N GLN A 151 -3.67 11.49 22.25
CA GLN A 151 -4.87 11.90 23.01
C GLN A 151 -6.16 11.09 22.76
N ILE A 152 -6.12 10.02 21.96
CA ILE A 152 -7.28 9.16 21.69
C ILE A 152 -7.24 7.95 22.63
N ALA A 153 -8.41 7.44 23.01
CA ALA A 153 -8.52 6.18 23.75
C ALA A 153 -7.64 5.08 23.10
N PRO A 154 -6.81 4.37 23.87
CA PRO A 154 -5.92 3.35 23.34
C PRO A 154 -6.70 2.28 22.58
N ASN A 155 -6.11 1.77 21.49
CA ASN A 155 -6.71 0.76 20.60
C ASN A 155 -7.93 1.20 19.80
N SER A 156 -8.12 2.52 19.61
CA SER A 156 -9.17 3.02 18.73
C SER A 156 -8.87 2.70 17.26
N ARG A 157 -9.87 2.18 16.53
CA ARG A 157 -9.84 2.06 15.07
C ARG A 157 -9.91 3.46 14.47
N THR A 158 -8.96 3.85 13.62
CA THR A 158 -8.82 5.23 13.12
C THR A 158 -9.22 5.38 11.67
N VAL A 159 -8.63 4.58 10.78
CA VAL A 159 -8.80 4.66 9.34
C VAL A 159 -8.97 3.26 8.76
N MET A 160 -9.98 3.10 7.91
CA MET A 160 -10.15 1.90 7.08
C MET A 160 -9.75 2.20 5.63
N ALA A 161 -8.86 1.39 5.07
CA ALA A 161 -8.60 1.36 3.65
C ALA A 161 -9.46 0.27 2.98
N ILE A 162 -10.01 0.57 1.80
CA ILE A 162 -10.70 -0.36 0.90
C ILE A 162 -10.16 -0.17 -0.52
N LEU A 163 -9.92 -1.26 -1.25
CA LEU A 163 -9.40 -1.21 -2.63
C LEU A 163 -10.21 -2.12 -3.55
N GLY A 164 -10.49 -1.66 -4.77
CA GLY A 164 -11.15 -2.48 -5.78
C GLY A 164 -11.52 -1.69 -7.03
N PRO A 165 -12.30 -2.30 -7.94
CA PRO A 165 -12.93 -1.58 -9.05
C PRO A 165 -13.74 -0.39 -8.55
N VAL A 166 -13.73 0.72 -9.29
CA VAL A 166 -14.38 1.97 -8.91
C VAL A 166 -15.85 1.75 -8.52
N ASP A 167 -16.63 1.08 -9.36
CA ASP A 167 -18.07 0.85 -9.14
C ASP A 167 -18.35 0.06 -7.85
N ASN A 168 -17.60 -1.02 -7.61
CA ASN A 168 -17.75 -1.84 -6.40
C ASN A 168 -17.35 -1.07 -5.14
N VAL A 169 -16.30 -0.24 -5.21
CA VAL A 169 -15.89 0.59 -4.08
C VAL A 169 -16.93 1.69 -3.82
N ASP A 170 -17.48 2.30 -4.86
CA ASP A 170 -18.53 3.32 -4.75
C ASP A 170 -19.85 2.77 -4.22
N GLU A 171 -20.15 1.50 -4.48
CA GLU A 171 -21.27 0.84 -3.82
C GLU A 171 -21.12 0.91 -2.30
N VAL A 172 -19.91 0.77 -1.76
CA VAL A 172 -19.65 0.85 -0.31
C VAL A 172 -19.56 2.30 0.17
N THR A 173 -18.79 3.15 -0.52
CA THR A 173 -18.34 4.44 0.01
C THR A 173 -18.87 5.67 -0.73
N GLY A 174 -19.61 5.51 -1.83
CA GLY A 174 -19.98 6.60 -2.75
C GLY A 174 -20.89 7.66 -2.13
N GLY A 175 -21.63 7.32 -1.08
CA GLY A 175 -22.47 8.27 -0.32
C GLY A 175 -21.73 9.04 0.77
N LEU A 176 -20.45 8.73 1.03
CA LEU A 176 -19.68 9.35 2.10
C LEU A 176 -19.12 10.70 1.68
N LYS A 177 -19.01 11.63 2.63
CA LYS A 177 -18.46 12.97 2.39
C LYS A 177 -16.94 12.91 2.31
N LEU A 178 -16.35 13.76 1.46
CA LEU A 178 -14.92 13.98 1.45
C LEU A 178 -14.44 14.52 2.81
N MET A 179 -13.22 14.11 3.19
CA MET A 179 -12.61 14.49 4.47
C MET A 179 -12.36 16.00 4.56
#